data_AF-A0A6N7GG30-F1
#
_entry.id   AF-A0A6N7GG30-F1
#
_cell.length_a   1.000
_cell.length_b   1.000
_cell.length_c   1.000
_cell.angle_alpha   90.00
_cell.angle_beta   90.00
_cell.angle_gamma   90.00
#
_symmetry.space_group_name_H-M   'P 1'
#
loop_
_entity.id
_entity.type
_entity.pdbx_description
1 polymer ?
#
loop_
_entity_poly.entity_id
_entity_poly.type
_entity_poly.pdbx_seq_one_letter_code
_entity_poly.pdbx_strand_id
1 'polypeptide(L)'
;MTLWGEAGAYVHDVYDQCRARLYPELPTTLPIVIGLVAYGHCLGLTRGGWEHGPRITIFSSLFKAGRLRVQDTMIHEMLHAALMVAGRDPGHGSEDWYAAVRRLSPAVLGTELDARRGAARKSVRVSNPSYEPGNDEPRTLVRKVRNPDSTVHGDVARWPSAFRPDGYDWGEPICCPSY
;
A
#
# COMPACT_ATOMS: atom_id res chain seq x y z
N MET A 1 4.33 27.44 15.41
CA MET A 1 3.27 26.63 16.05
C MET A 1 2.68 25.74 14.97
N THR A 2 2.88 24.43 15.05
CA THR A 2 2.33 23.48 14.06
C THR A 2 0.90 23.15 14.42
N LEU A 3 -0.03 23.26 13.47
CA LEU A 3 -1.39 22.76 13.64
C LEU A 3 -1.30 21.27 14.04
N TRP A 4 -2.00 20.84 15.09
CA TRP A 4 -1.95 19.49 15.69
C TRP A 4 -0.72 19.11 16.55
N GLY A 5 0.13 20.07 16.93
CA GLY A 5 1.21 19.84 17.90
C GLY A 5 2.26 18.83 17.41
N GLU A 6 2.64 17.88 18.27
CA GLU A 6 3.63 16.84 17.97
C GLU A 6 3.22 15.97 16.77
N ALA A 7 1.94 15.62 16.66
CA ALA A 7 1.42 14.81 15.56
C ALA A 7 1.63 15.51 14.21
N GLY A 8 1.36 16.81 14.15
CA GLY A 8 1.59 17.64 12.96
C GLY A 8 3.07 17.74 12.60
N ALA A 9 3.93 17.99 13.58
CA ALA A 9 5.38 18.04 13.35
C ALA A 9 5.90 16.69 12.83
N TYR A 10 5.48 15.58 13.45
CA TYR A 10 5.93 14.25 13.07
C TYR A 10 5.57 13.88 11.63
N VAL A 11 4.34 14.15 11.17
CA VAL A 11 3.97 13.82 9.77
C VAL A 11 4.72 14.66 8.75
N HIS A 12 5.05 15.92 9.07
CA HIS A 12 5.89 16.76 8.21
C HIS A 12 7.34 16.27 8.17
N ASP A 13 7.91 15.91 9.32
CA ASP A 13 9.26 15.34 9.38
C ASP A 13 9.35 14.02 8.58
N VAL A 14 8.34 13.15 8.73
CA VAL A 14 8.24 11.91 7.95
C VAL A 14 8.11 12.19 6.46
N TYR A 15 7.28 13.17 6.07
CA TYR A 15 7.15 13.58 4.69
C TYR A 15 8.50 14.01 4.10
N ASP A 16 9.22 14.91 4.76
CA ASP A 16 10.48 15.43 4.26
C ASP A 16 11.55 14.34 4.15
N GLN A 17 11.64 13.46 5.15
CA GLN A 17 12.55 12.32 5.12
C GLN A 17 12.23 11.34 3.98
N CYS A 18 10.96 11.01 3.80
CA CYS A 18 10.53 10.09 2.74
C CYS A 18 10.66 10.74 1.36
N ARG A 19 10.38 12.04 1.22
CA ARG A 19 10.56 12.79 -0.02
C ARG A 19 12.02 12.76 -0.45
N ALA A 20 12.94 13.04 0.47
CA ALA A 20 14.36 13.05 0.18
C ALA A 20 14.91 11.67 -0.21
N ARG A 21 14.38 10.58 0.38
CA ARG A 21 14.95 9.23 0.23
C ARG A 21 14.23 8.32 -0.77
N LEU A 22 12.91 8.44 -0.86
CA LEU A 22 12.04 7.49 -1.56
C LEU A 22 11.27 8.14 -2.72
N TYR A 23 10.89 9.41 -2.57
CA TYR A 23 10.00 10.12 -3.49
C TYR A 23 10.54 11.51 -3.89
N PRO A 24 11.74 11.61 -4.47
CA PRO A 24 12.34 12.91 -4.83
C PRO A 24 11.51 13.71 -5.83
N GLU A 25 10.62 13.05 -6.59
CA GLU A 25 9.67 13.64 -7.54
C GLU A 25 8.53 14.42 -6.90
N LEU A 26 8.25 14.20 -5.61
CA LEU A 26 7.19 14.91 -4.92
C LEU A 26 7.58 16.37 -4.63
N PRO A 27 6.60 17.30 -4.62
CA PRO A 27 6.87 18.71 -4.37
C PRO A 27 7.46 18.93 -2.97
N THR A 28 8.19 20.03 -2.79
CA THR A 28 8.76 20.40 -1.49
C THR A 28 7.69 20.57 -0.42
N THR A 29 6.48 20.98 -0.81
CA THR A 29 5.32 21.06 0.07
C THR A 29 4.14 20.32 -0.53
N LEU A 30 3.45 19.54 0.29
CA LEU A 30 2.22 18.84 -0.08
C LEU A 30 1.21 19.02 1.05
N PRO A 31 -0.07 19.34 0.75
CA PRO A 31 -1.08 19.47 1.79
C PRO A 31 -1.30 18.14 2.53
N ILE A 32 -0.96 18.12 3.82
CA ILE A 32 -1.18 16.99 4.74
C ILE A 32 -2.21 17.42 5.78
N VAL A 33 -3.29 16.67 5.91
CA VAL A 33 -4.36 16.93 6.86
C VAL A 33 -4.44 15.80 7.87
N ILE A 34 -4.44 16.12 9.16
CA ILE A 34 -4.80 15.18 10.22
C ILE A 34 -6.29 15.39 10.52
N GLY A 35 -7.09 14.34 10.48
CA GLY A 35 -8.53 14.49 10.72
C GLY A 35 -9.31 13.17 10.66
N LEU A 36 -10.63 13.30 10.74
CA LEU A 36 -11.55 12.17 10.58
C LEU A 36 -11.61 11.76 9.11
N VAL A 37 -11.34 10.48 8.83
CA VAL A 37 -11.54 9.91 7.50
C VAL A 37 -12.98 9.37 7.46
N ALA A 38 -13.88 10.11 6.81
CA ALA A 38 -15.30 9.75 6.72
C ALA A 38 -15.62 8.49 5.88
N TYR A 39 -14.62 7.70 5.46
CA TYR A 39 -14.79 6.61 4.50
C TYR A 39 -14.09 5.31 4.92
N GLY A 40 -14.88 4.24 5.05
CA GLY A 40 -14.49 2.86 4.71
C GLY A 40 -13.34 2.20 5.48
N HIS A 41 -13.05 2.59 6.73
CA HIS A 41 -11.93 2.05 7.52
C HIS A 41 -10.52 2.41 7.01
N CYS A 42 -10.37 3.45 6.19
CA CYS A 42 -9.07 3.90 5.70
C CYS A 42 -8.23 4.59 6.80
N LEU A 43 -6.97 4.19 6.94
CA LEU A 43 -6.02 4.79 7.90
C LEU A 43 -5.35 6.05 7.35
N GLY A 44 -5.22 6.12 6.02
CA GLY A 44 -4.77 7.27 5.24
C GLY A 44 -5.60 7.39 3.96
N LEU A 45 -5.55 8.56 3.33
CA LEU A 45 -6.19 8.77 2.04
C LEU A 45 -5.46 9.86 1.24
N THR A 46 -5.06 9.52 0.03
CA THR A 46 -4.59 10.47 -0.97
C THR A 46 -5.69 10.78 -1.96
N ARG A 47 -6.03 12.06 -2.10
CA ARG A 47 -6.94 12.56 -3.14
C ARG A 47 -6.17 13.45 -4.09
N GLY A 48 -6.41 13.30 -5.39
CA GLY A 48 -5.90 14.19 -6.41
C GLY A 48 -7.01 14.58 -7.38
N GLY A 49 -6.88 15.79 -7.93
CA GLY A 49 -7.63 16.26 -9.10
C GLY A 49 -6.70 17.16 -9.93
N TRP A 50 -6.96 17.26 -11.23
CA TRP A 50 -6.14 18.04 -12.18
C TRP A 50 -5.74 19.41 -11.62
N GLU A 51 -6.65 20.10 -10.92
CA GLU A 51 -6.51 21.53 -10.60
C GLU A 51 -5.68 21.85 -9.36
N HIS A 52 -5.50 20.89 -8.43
CA HIS A 52 -4.95 21.19 -7.10
C HIS A 52 -3.84 20.24 -6.63
N GLY A 53 -3.46 19.27 -7.46
CA GLY A 53 -2.47 18.26 -7.10
C GLY A 53 -2.95 17.32 -5.97
N PRO A 54 -2.08 16.40 -5.53
CA PRO A 54 -2.43 15.45 -4.47
C PRO A 54 -2.46 16.10 -3.08
N ARG A 55 -3.40 15.63 -2.25
CA ARG A 55 -3.51 15.91 -0.82
C ARG A 55 -3.55 14.61 -0.04
N ILE A 56 -2.76 14.51 1.03
CA ILE A 56 -2.75 13.38 1.95
C ILE A 56 -3.60 13.71 3.17
N THR A 57 -4.41 12.75 3.62
CA THR A 57 -5.15 12.82 4.88
C THR A 57 -4.78 11.62 5.74
N ILE A 58 -4.42 11.85 7.00
CA ILE A 58 -4.08 10.81 7.97
C ILE A 58 -5.13 10.78 9.08
N PHE A 59 -5.63 9.57 9.38
CA PHE A 59 -6.62 9.38 10.43
C PHE A 59 -6.03 9.66 11.81
N SER A 60 -6.64 10.55 12.58
CA SER A 60 -6.11 10.97 13.90
C SER A 60 -5.93 9.83 14.90
N SER A 61 -6.78 8.80 14.87
CA SER A 61 -6.62 7.64 15.79
C SER A 61 -5.44 6.73 15.42
N LEU A 62 -4.87 6.86 14.21
CA LEU A 62 -3.70 6.08 13.80
C LEU A 62 -2.48 6.37 14.68
N PHE A 63 -2.36 7.59 15.20
CA PHE A 63 -1.26 8.00 16.06
C PHE A 63 -1.19 7.22 17.38
N LYS A 64 -2.32 6.66 17.84
CA LYS A 64 -2.38 5.75 19.00
C LYS A 64 -1.75 4.38 18.72
N ALA A 65 -1.61 4.01 17.45
CA ALA A 65 -1.04 2.73 17.04
C ALA A 65 0.50 2.76 16.91
N GLY A 66 1.13 3.92 17.12
CA GLY A 66 2.60 4.06 17.13
C GLY A 66 3.16 4.86 15.95
N ARG A 67 4.31 5.48 16.19
CA ARG A 67 5.08 6.30 15.23
C ARG A 67 5.32 5.57 13.90
N LEU A 68 5.84 4.34 13.93
CA LEU A 68 6.18 3.60 12.71
C LEU A 68 4.93 3.19 11.92
N ARG A 69 3.77 3.07 12.58
CA ARG A 69 2.50 2.79 11.90
C ARG A 69 2.03 4.00 11.10
N VAL A 70 2.19 5.20 11.66
CA VAL A 70 1.94 6.47 10.95
C VAL A 70 2.92 6.61 9.79
N GLN A 71 4.20 6.31 9.99
CA GLN A 71 5.22 6.36 8.95
C GLN A 71 4.91 5.42 7.78
N ASP A 72 4.57 4.15 8.04
CA ASP A 72 4.19 3.20 6.98
C ASP A 72 2.97 3.69 6.19
N THR A 73 2.00 4.30 6.88
CA THR A 73 0.82 4.90 6.23
C THR A 73 1.22 6.11 5.38
N MET A 74 2.10 6.98 5.88
CA MET A 74 2.63 8.11 5.09
C MET A 74 3.36 7.62 3.83
N ILE A 75 4.21 6.59 3.95
CA ILE A 75 4.92 5.99 2.81
C ILE A 75 3.91 5.47 1.77
N HIS A 76 2.83 4.81 2.20
CA HIS A 76 1.76 4.34 1.32
C HIS A 76 1.06 5.49 0.59
N GLU A 77 0.65 6.53 1.32
CA GLU A 77 -0.06 7.67 0.74
C GLU A 77 0.85 8.52 -0.18
N MET A 78 2.13 8.66 0.17
CA MET A 78 3.10 9.32 -0.69
C MET A 78 3.33 8.55 -2.00
N LEU A 79 3.19 7.23 -2.02
CA LEU A 79 3.24 6.46 -3.26
C LEU A 79 2.07 6.82 -4.19
N HIS A 80 0.84 6.91 -3.66
CA HIS A 80 -0.30 7.41 -4.43
C HIS A 80 -0.01 8.80 -5.01
N ALA A 81 0.49 9.71 -4.17
CA ALA A 81 0.80 11.07 -4.59
C ALA A 81 1.88 11.09 -5.70
N ALA A 82 2.93 10.27 -5.58
CA ALA A 82 4.01 10.21 -6.55
C ALA A 82 3.53 9.70 -7.92
N LEU A 83 2.67 8.68 -7.92
CA LEU A 83 2.03 8.18 -9.14
C LEU A 83 1.12 9.24 -9.77
N MET A 84 0.31 9.95 -8.97
CA MET A 84 -0.54 11.04 -9.46
C MET A 84 0.27 12.19 -10.08
N VAL A 85 1.36 12.63 -9.44
CA VAL A 85 2.26 13.67 -9.96
C VAL A 85 2.91 13.24 -11.27
N ALA A 86 3.26 11.96 -11.40
CA ALA A 86 3.82 11.38 -12.61
C ALA A 86 2.78 11.10 -13.72
N GLY A 87 1.49 11.40 -13.49
CA GLY A 87 0.41 11.09 -14.44
C GLY A 87 0.16 9.59 -14.64
N ARG A 88 0.50 8.76 -13.64
CA ARG A 88 0.38 7.29 -13.64
C ARG A 88 -0.85 6.85 -12.84
N ASP A 89 -1.30 5.61 -13.08
CA ASP A 89 -2.48 5.07 -12.39
C ASP A 89 -2.14 4.73 -10.92
N PRO A 90 -2.71 5.44 -9.93
CA PRO A 90 -2.42 5.21 -8.52
C PRO A 90 -3.22 4.03 -7.93
N GLY A 91 -4.15 3.43 -8.67
CA GLY A 91 -4.96 2.33 -8.17
C GLY A 91 -4.12 1.14 -7.74
N HIS A 92 -4.43 0.52 -6.59
CA HIS A 92 -3.66 -0.62 -6.07
C HIS A 92 -3.58 -1.83 -7.01
N GLY A 93 -4.48 -1.89 -8.01
CA GLY A 93 -4.47 -2.91 -9.05
C GLY A 93 -3.62 -2.55 -10.27
N SER A 94 -3.10 -1.34 -10.41
CA SER A 94 -2.37 -0.91 -11.61
C SER A 94 -0.98 -1.56 -11.67
N GLU A 95 -0.42 -1.70 -12.88
CA GLU A 95 0.97 -2.16 -13.00
C GLU A 95 1.94 -1.12 -12.42
N ASP A 96 1.61 0.17 -12.50
CA ASP A 96 2.39 1.25 -11.91
C ASP A 96 2.52 1.11 -10.39
N TRP A 97 1.44 0.75 -9.69
CA TRP A 97 1.46 0.46 -8.26
C TRP A 97 2.39 -0.70 -7.94
N TYR A 98 2.23 -1.82 -8.63
CA TYR A 98 3.04 -3.01 -8.42
C TYR A 98 4.52 -2.74 -8.72
N ALA A 99 4.83 -2.06 -9.82
CA ALA A 99 6.20 -1.68 -10.17
C ALA A 99 6.84 -0.79 -9.10
N ALA A 100 6.10 0.18 -8.57
CA ALA A 100 6.60 1.04 -7.51
C ALA A 100 6.81 0.29 -6.19
N VAL A 101 5.90 -0.61 -5.80
CA VAL A 101 6.07 -1.49 -4.63
C VAL A 101 7.35 -2.33 -4.76
N ARG A 102 7.59 -2.96 -5.93
CA ARG A 102 8.83 -3.72 -6.18
C ARG A 102 10.07 -2.84 -6.03
N ARG A 103 10.05 -1.65 -6.64
CA ARG A 103 11.17 -0.68 -6.59
C ARG A 103 11.48 -0.22 -5.17
N LEU A 104 10.46 0.07 -4.36
CA LEU A 104 10.62 0.69 -3.04
C LEU A 104 10.85 -0.32 -1.91
N SER A 105 10.45 -1.58 -2.08
CA SER A 105 10.54 -2.60 -1.04
C SER A 105 11.94 -2.79 -0.46
N PRO A 106 13.05 -2.81 -1.24
CA PRO A 106 14.39 -2.91 -0.66
C PRO A 106 14.72 -1.79 0.32
N ALA A 107 14.31 -0.56 0.01
CA ALA A 107 14.58 0.61 0.86
C ALA A 107 13.64 0.70 2.08
N VAL A 108 12.40 0.22 1.97
CA VAL A 108 11.36 0.36 3.01
C VAL A 108 11.26 -0.87 3.92
N LEU A 109 11.39 -2.06 3.35
CA LEU A 109 11.28 -3.35 4.03
C LEU A 109 12.65 -4.00 4.29
N GLY A 110 13.72 -3.51 3.67
CA GLY A 110 15.05 -4.13 3.75
C GLY A 110 15.20 -5.41 2.92
N THR A 111 14.20 -5.74 2.10
CA THR A 111 14.19 -6.95 1.26
C THR A 111 13.48 -6.67 -0.06
N GLU A 112 13.86 -7.42 -1.10
CA GLU A 112 13.14 -7.41 -2.37
C GLU A 112 11.77 -8.09 -2.22
N LEU A 113 10.79 -7.58 -2.97
CA LEU A 113 9.46 -8.16 -3.05
C LEU A 113 9.12 -8.42 -4.52
N ASP A 114 8.92 -9.69 -4.90
CA ASP A 114 8.47 -10.04 -6.25
C ASP A 114 6.94 -9.96 -6.37
N ALA A 115 6.39 -8.77 -6.13
CA ALA A 115 4.96 -8.54 -6.25
C ALA A 115 4.55 -8.45 -7.73
N ARG A 116 3.71 -9.39 -8.21
CA ARG A 116 3.14 -9.37 -9.57
C ARG A 116 1.63 -9.57 -9.54
N ARG A 117 0.90 -8.79 -10.34
CA ARG A 117 -0.56 -8.96 -10.46
C ARG A 117 -0.87 -10.31 -11.10
N GLY A 118 -1.86 -11.02 -10.55
CA GLY A 118 -2.30 -12.33 -11.07
C GLY A 118 -1.43 -13.53 -10.67
N ALA A 119 -0.28 -13.33 -10.01
CA ALA A 119 0.57 -14.42 -9.54
C ALA A 119 -0.09 -15.30 -8.46
N ALA A 120 -1.15 -14.77 -7.81
CA ALA A 120 -1.96 -15.45 -6.79
C ALA A 120 -2.58 -16.78 -7.24
N ARG A 121 -2.72 -17.00 -8.56
CA ARG A 121 -3.38 -18.19 -9.10
C ARG A 121 -2.56 -18.80 -10.22
N LYS A 122 -2.25 -20.10 -10.11
CA LYS A 122 -1.66 -20.88 -11.20
C LYS A 122 -2.69 -21.82 -11.82
N SER A 123 -2.56 -22.07 -13.12
CA SER A 123 -3.33 -23.10 -13.81
C SER A 123 -2.70 -24.46 -13.54
N VAL A 124 -3.47 -25.42 -13.04
CA VAL A 124 -3.06 -26.82 -12.90
C VAL A 124 -4.00 -27.72 -13.67
N ARG A 125 -3.48 -28.80 -14.25
CA ARG A 125 -4.31 -29.85 -14.83
C ARG A 125 -4.69 -30.83 -13.72
N VAL A 126 -5.98 -31.06 -13.57
CA VAL A 126 -6.56 -32.06 -12.65
C VAL A 126 -7.28 -33.12 -13.47
N SER A 127 -7.39 -34.34 -12.94
CA SER A 127 -8.16 -35.39 -13.60
C SER A 127 -9.61 -34.95 -13.82
N ASN A 128 -10.14 -35.22 -15.02
CA ASN A 128 -11.56 -35.00 -15.31
C ASN A 128 -12.35 -36.19 -14.75
N PRO A 129 -13.21 -36.02 -13.73
CA PRO A 129 -14.00 -37.12 -13.18
C PRO A 129 -15.04 -37.67 -14.18
N SER A 130 -15.35 -36.93 -15.24
CA SER A 130 -16.29 -37.32 -16.29
C SER A 130 -15.62 -38.01 -17.49
N TYR A 131 -14.30 -38.19 -17.47
CA TYR A 131 -13.59 -38.87 -18.55
C TYR A 131 -13.78 -40.39 -18.46
N GLU A 132 -14.23 -40.98 -19.56
CA GLU A 132 -14.28 -42.43 -19.78
C GLU A 132 -13.62 -42.77 -21.11
N PRO A 133 -12.85 -43.87 -21.23
CA PRO A 133 -12.27 -44.27 -22.51
C PRO A 133 -13.36 -44.47 -23.58
N GLY A 134 -13.30 -43.67 -24.65
CA GLY A 134 -14.27 -43.74 -25.76
C GLY A 134 -15.32 -42.64 -25.76
N ASN A 135 -15.33 -41.73 -24.78
CA ASN A 135 -16.12 -40.50 -24.84
C ASN A 135 -15.30 -39.31 -25.37
N ASP A 136 -15.99 -38.21 -25.72
CA ASP A 136 -15.38 -36.99 -26.25
C ASP A 136 -14.84 -36.05 -25.17
N GLU A 137 -14.93 -36.44 -23.89
CA GLU A 137 -14.48 -35.60 -22.78
C GLU A 137 -12.93 -35.60 -22.68
N PRO A 138 -12.31 -34.46 -22.32
CA PRO A 138 -10.87 -34.41 -22.15
C PRO A 138 -10.44 -35.15 -20.87
N ARG A 139 -9.29 -35.85 -20.92
CA ARG A 139 -8.69 -36.56 -19.76
C ARG A 139 -8.43 -35.68 -18.53
N THR A 140 -8.18 -34.40 -18.75
CA THR A 140 -7.82 -33.45 -17.68
C THR A 140 -8.54 -32.13 -17.88
N LEU A 141 -8.93 -31.50 -16.77
CA LEU A 141 -9.47 -30.14 -16.72
C LEU A 141 -8.39 -29.17 -16.23
N VAL A 142 -8.42 -27.94 -16.75
CA VAL A 142 -7.57 -26.86 -16.20
C VAL A 142 -8.33 -26.18 -15.06
N ARG A 143 -7.77 -26.20 -13.85
CA ARG A 143 -8.29 -25.44 -12.70
C ARG A 143 -7.30 -24.36 -12.28
N LYS A 144 -7.84 -23.23 -11.83
CA LYS A 144 -7.05 -22.19 -11.15
C LYS A 144 -6.93 -22.55 -9.68
N VAL A 145 -5.72 -22.79 -9.20
CA VAL A 145 -5.44 -23.03 -7.78
C VAL A 145 -4.62 -21.87 -7.22
N ARG A 146 -4.77 -21.61 -5.92
CA ARG A 146 -3.97 -20.60 -5.22
C ARG A 146 -2.50 -21.00 -5.28
N ASN A 147 -1.65 -20.05 -5.61
CA ASN A 147 -0.21 -20.22 -5.47
C ASN A 147 0.16 -19.82 -4.03
N PRO A 148 0.61 -20.75 -3.16
CA PRO A 148 0.93 -20.42 -1.77
C PRO A 148 2.12 -19.46 -1.67
N ASP A 149 3.04 -19.52 -2.63
CA ASP A 149 4.30 -18.76 -2.61
C ASP A 149 4.17 -17.35 -3.20
N SER A 150 2.98 -16.98 -3.69
CA SER A 150 2.75 -15.67 -4.30
C SER A 150 2.21 -14.66 -3.30
N THR A 151 2.68 -13.43 -3.42
CA THR A 151 2.13 -12.29 -2.71
C THR A 151 0.67 -12.04 -3.10
N VAL A 152 -0.22 -11.98 -2.11
CA VAL A 152 -1.65 -11.73 -2.34
C VAL A 152 -1.86 -10.25 -2.62
N HIS A 153 -2.75 -9.95 -3.58
CA HIS A 153 -3.09 -8.56 -3.93
C HIS A 153 -3.48 -7.70 -2.73
N GLY A 154 -4.25 -8.26 -1.79
CA GLY A 154 -4.65 -7.54 -0.56
C GLY A 154 -3.48 -7.11 0.32
N ASP A 155 -2.34 -7.80 0.27
CA ASP A 155 -1.14 -7.41 1.02
C ASP A 155 -0.37 -6.33 0.25
N VAL A 156 -0.25 -6.48 -1.08
CA VAL A 156 0.33 -5.43 -1.94
C VAL A 156 -0.46 -4.12 -1.86
N ALA A 157 -1.79 -4.18 -1.75
CA ALA A 157 -2.65 -3.02 -1.57
C ALA A 157 -2.51 -2.37 -0.18
N ARG A 158 -1.92 -3.05 0.80
CA ARG A 158 -1.66 -2.55 2.16
C ARG A 158 -0.18 -2.34 2.45
N TRP A 159 0.68 -2.42 1.42
CA TRP A 159 2.11 -2.19 1.50
C TRP A 159 2.40 -0.78 2.05
N PRO A 160 3.42 -0.57 2.89
CA PRO A 160 4.37 -1.57 3.38
C PRO A 160 3.86 -2.37 4.59
N SER A 161 2.83 -1.88 5.27
CA SER A 161 2.42 -2.37 6.59
C SER A 161 2.06 -3.86 6.66
N ALA A 162 1.52 -4.44 5.58
CA ALA A 162 1.16 -5.86 5.52
C ALA A 162 2.36 -6.82 5.43
N PHE A 163 3.57 -6.28 5.21
CA PHE A 163 4.82 -7.05 5.11
C PHE A 163 5.71 -6.88 6.34
N ARG A 164 5.25 -6.16 7.36
CA ARG A 164 5.93 -6.14 8.66
C ARG A 164 5.74 -7.51 9.34
N PRO A 165 6.74 -8.00 10.10
CA PRO A 165 6.63 -9.26 10.82
C PRO A 165 5.53 -9.21 11.87
N ASP A 166 5.01 -10.38 12.26
CA ASP A 166 4.09 -10.46 13.39
C ASP A 166 4.73 -9.92 14.66
N GLY A 167 3.98 -9.13 15.43
CA GLY A 167 4.50 -8.47 16.63
C GLY A 167 5.49 -7.35 16.35
N TYR A 168 5.51 -6.80 15.12
CA TYR A 168 6.34 -5.64 14.79
C TYR A 168 6.12 -4.51 15.81
N ASP A 169 7.21 -4.03 16.39
CA ASP A 169 7.18 -2.87 17.28
C ASP A 169 6.84 -1.63 16.45
N TRP A 170 5.64 -1.10 16.64
CA TRP A 170 5.16 0.09 15.95
C TRP A 170 5.69 1.39 16.56
N GLY A 171 6.49 1.29 17.61
CA GLY A 171 7.06 2.40 18.35
C GLY A 171 6.03 3.16 19.19
N GLU A 172 6.52 4.19 19.87
CA GLU A 172 5.72 4.96 20.82
C GLU A 172 4.51 5.64 20.15
N PRO A 173 3.33 5.59 20.79
CA PRO A 173 2.18 6.40 20.39
C PRO A 173 2.49 7.90 20.41
N ILE A 174 1.79 8.67 19.57
CA ILE A 174 1.83 10.13 19.63
C ILE A 174 0.47 10.63 20.12
N CYS A 175 0.48 11.58 21.05
CA CYS A 175 -0.74 12.25 21.47
C CYS A 175 -1.29 13.09 20.30
N CYS A 176 -2.43 12.67 19.76
CA CYS A 176 -3.17 13.41 18.75
C CYS A 176 -4.62 13.55 19.21
N PRO A 177 -5.19 14.77 19.25
CA PRO A 177 -6.60 14.95 19.52
C PRO A 177 -7.45 14.15 18.53
N SER A 178 -8.32 13.29 19.06
CA SER A 178 -9.35 12.58 18.31
C SER A 178 -10.71 13.13 18.75
N TYR A 179 -11.44 13.78 17.85
CA TYR A 179 -12.80 14.26 18.07
C TYR A 179 -13.81 13.24 17.53
#